data_AF-A0A6B2XLR8-F1
#
_entry.id   AF-A0A6B2XLR8-F1
#
_cell.length_a   1.000
_cell.length_b   1.000
_cell.length_c   1.000
_cell.angle_alpha   90.00
_cell.angle_beta   90.00
_cell.angle_gamma   90.00
#
_symmetry.space_group_name_H-M   'P 1'
#
loop_
_entity.id
_entity.type
_entity.pdbx_description
1 polymer ?
#
loop_
_entity_poly.entity_id
_entity_poly.type
_entity_poly.pdbx_seq_one_letter_code
_entity_poly.pdbx_strand_id
1 'polypeptide(L)'
;MWGTAPAGVLGPLDITYGSDSDNRDGDFQDGEFEATLPLDEDALYFNVTAQLQGSGDIHCSVTVDGKTKKAHAAGDYNICNAQLSSGLLGGWD
;
A
#
# COMPACT_ATOMS: atom_id res chain seq x y z
N MET A 1 -1.65 4.66 -5.13
CA MET A 1 -1.29 3.38 -4.46
C MET A 1 -2.00 2.28 -5.21
N TRP A 2 -1.33 1.18 -5.55
CA TRP A 2 -1.98 0.04 -6.20
C TRP A 2 -1.53 -1.29 -5.61
N GLY A 3 -2.40 -2.31 -5.63
CA GLY A 3 -2.04 -3.69 -5.30
C GLY A 3 -2.87 -4.70 -6.07
N THR A 4 -2.22 -5.70 -6.67
CA THR A 4 -2.86 -6.71 -7.53
C THR A 4 -2.82 -8.09 -6.89
N ALA A 5 -3.88 -8.86 -7.06
CA ALA A 5 -3.96 -10.22 -6.58
C ALA A 5 -4.96 -11.04 -7.45
N PRO A 6 -4.65 -12.28 -7.87
CA PRO A 6 -5.51 -13.03 -8.79
C PRO A 6 -6.95 -13.22 -8.29
N ALA A 7 -7.92 -12.79 -9.09
CA ALA A 7 -9.34 -12.85 -8.77
C ALA A 7 -9.81 -14.30 -8.49
N GLY A 8 -10.37 -14.51 -7.29
CA GLY A 8 -11.18 -15.70 -6.97
C GLY A 8 -10.53 -16.80 -6.12
N VAL A 9 -9.26 -16.71 -5.72
CA VAL A 9 -8.59 -17.74 -4.88
C VAL A 9 -8.01 -17.19 -3.58
N LEU A 10 -7.95 -15.87 -3.46
CA LEU A 10 -7.40 -15.18 -2.32
C LEU A 10 -8.49 -14.98 -1.27
N GLY A 11 -8.20 -15.32 -0.01
CA GLY A 11 -9.08 -14.91 1.08
C GLY A 11 -9.13 -13.38 1.22
N PRO A 12 -9.97 -12.86 2.13
CA PRO A 12 -10.15 -11.42 2.28
C PRO A 12 -8.80 -10.71 2.43
N LEU A 13 -8.69 -9.55 1.78
CA LEU A 13 -7.48 -8.72 1.82
C LEU A 13 -7.80 -7.48 2.66
N ASP A 14 -7.16 -7.36 3.81
CA ASP A 14 -7.29 -6.18 4.67
C ASP A 14 -6.28 -5.13 4.22
N ILE A 15 -6.76 -4.00 3.74
CA ILE A 15 -5.91 -2.92 3.23
C ILE A 15 -6.06 -1.70 4.13
N THR A 16 -4.93 -1.15 4.55
CA THR A 16 -4.85 0.18 5.16
C THR A 16 -3.88 1.04 4.39
N TYR A 17 -4.19 2.32 4.23
CA TYR A 17 -3.37 3.25 3.47
C TYR A 17 -3.53 4.68 3.98
N GLY A 18 -2.50 5.49 3.83
CA GLY A 18 -2.54 6.81 4.43
C GLY A 18 -1.21 7.54 4.54
N SER A 19 -1.25 8.66 5.24
CA SER A 19 -0.10 9.35 5.80
C SER A 19 0.08 9.06 7.29
N ASP A 20 1.05 9.69 7.93
CA ASP A 20 1.22 9.65 9.38
C ASP A 20 0.07 10.30 10.18
N SER A 21 -0.75 11.14 9.53
CA SER A 21 -1.86 11.89 10.12
C SER A 21 -3.24 11.49 9.60
N ASP A 22 -3.32 10.76 8.49
CA ASP A 22 -4.57 10.30 7.86
C ASP A 22 -4.43 8.82 7.47
N ASN A 23 -5.16 7.92 8.14
CA ASN A 23 -5.14 6.48 7.85
C ASN A 23 -6.55 6.00 7.52
N ARG A 24 -6.68 5.29 6.39
CA ARG A 24 -7.96 4.86 5.81
C ARG A 24 -7.95 3.37 5.50
N ASP A 25 -9.14 2.78 5.49
CA ASP A 25 -9.34 1.42 5.03
C ASP A 25 -9.53 1.41 3.50
N GLY A 26 -8.81 0.49 2.84
CA GLY A 26 -8.91 0.25 1.42
C GLY A 26 -9.95 -0.82 1.11
N ASP A 27 -10.58 -0.70 -0.05
CA ASP A 27 -11.54 -1.68 -0.56
C ASP A 27 -10.95 -2.39 -1.77
N PHE A 28 -10.74 -3.71 -1.65
CA PHE A 28 -10.17 -4.52 -2.71
C PHE A 28 -11.28 -5.08 -3.60
N GLN A 29 -11.32 -4.63 -4.85
CA GLN A 29 -12.37 -5.00 -5.80
C GLN A 29 -11.75 -5.43 -7.13
N ASP A 30 -12.35 -6.45 -7.76
CA ASP A 30 -11.93 -6.93 -9.09
C ASP A 30 -10.45 -7.33 -9.22
N GLY A 31 -9.81 -7.74 -8.11
CA GLY A 31 -8.41 -8.19 -8.10
C GLY A 31 -7.39 -7.06 -7.97
N GLU A 32 -7.85 -5.82 -7.73
CA GLU A 32 -6.99 -4.66 -7.51
C GLU A 32 -7.54 -3.73 -6.42
N PHE A 33 -6.65 -2.97 -5.80
CA PHE A 33 -7.01 -1.78 -5.04
C PHE A 33 -6.20 -0.62 -5.58
N GLU A 34 -6.85 0.50 -5.92
CA GLU A 34 -6.18 1.75 -6.26
C GLU A 34 -6.75 2.94 -5.48
N ALA A 35 -5.88 3.78 -4.92
CA ALA A 35 -6.27 5.02 -4.26
C ALA A 35 -5.29 6.17 -4.49
N THR A 36 -5.84 7.39 -4.53
CA THR A 36 -5.11 8.65 -4.61
C THR A 36 -5.52 9.57 -3.47
N LEU A 37 -4.53 10.15 -2.80
CA LEU A 37 -4.69 11.11 -1.71
C LEU A 37 -4.09 12.46 -2.14
N PRO A 38 -4.64 13.59 -1.68
CA PRO A 38 -3.95 14.87 -1.75
C PRO A 38 -2.59 14.77 -1.07
N LEU A 39 -1.58 15.41 -1.63
CA LEU A 39 -0.27 15.52 -0.99
C LEU A 39 -0.33 16.56 0.12
N ASP A 40 -0.11 16.12 1.36
CA ASP A 40 0.14 16.98 2.51
C ASP A 40 1.65 17.22 2.61
N GLU A 41 2.08 18.49 2.56
CA GLU A 41 3.49 18.88 2.61
C GLU A 41 4.13 18.62 3.98
N ASP A 42 3.31 18.53 5.04
CA ASP A 42 3.76 18.25 6.40
C ASP A 42 3.81 16.75 6.72
N ALA A 43 3.37 15.88 5.80
CA ALA A 43 3.36 14.44 6.01
C ALA A 43 4.79 13.87 6.14
N LEU A 44 5.00 13.09 7.19
CA LEU A 44 6.28 12.43 7.47
C LEU A 44 6.46 11.15 6.65
N TYR A 45 5.35 10.49 6.31
CA TYR A 45 5.35 9.32 5.43
C TYR A 45 3.99 9.13 4.77
N PHE A 46 3.99 8.37 3.67
CA PHE A 46 2.80 7.69 3.15
C PHE A 46 3.05 6.19 3.10
N ASN A 47 2.06 5.40 3.48
CA ASN A 47 2.15 3.95 3.46
C ASN A 47 0.91 3.30 2.85
N VAL A 48 1.10 2.06 2.40
CA VAL A 48 0.04 1.09 2.16
C VAL A 48 0.46 -0.23 2.80
N THR A 49 -0.45 -0.82 3.56
CA THR A 49 -0.33 -2.16 4.09
C THR A 49 -1.48 -2.99 3.55
N ALA A 50 -1.16 -4.16 2.99
CA ALA A 50 -2.16 -5.13 2.53
C ALA A 50 -1.84 -6.47 3.16
N GLN A 51 -2.78 -6.99 3.95
CA GLN A 51 -2.67 -8.28 4.61
C GLN A 51 -3.59 -9.29 3.96
N LEU A 52 -3.03 -10.37 3.44
CA LEU A 52 -3.81 -11.50 2.94
C LEU A 52 -4.28 -12.38 4.09
N GLN A 53 -5.57 -12.66 4.15
CA GLN A 53 -6.08 -13.77 4.94
C GLN A 53 -5.95 -15.07 4.13
N GLY A 54 -4.87 -15.81 4.35
CA GLY A 54 -4.60 -17.09 3.68
C GLY A 54 -3.40 -17.02 2.73
N SER A 55 -3.32 -18.00 1.83
CA SER A 55 -2.19 -18.13 0.91
C SER A 55 -2.38 -17.33 -0.37
N GLY A 56 -1.28 -16.78 -0.89
CA GLY A 56 -1.30 -16.01 -2.12
C GLY A 56 -0.03 -15.21 -2.36
N ASP A 57 -0.16 -14.25 -3.28
CA ASP A 57 0.89 -13.35 -3.71
C ASP A 57 0.28 -11.94 -3.80
N ILE A 58 0.86 -10.99 -3.07
CA ILE A 58 0.44 -9.59 -3.07
C ILE A 58 1.62 -8.71 -3.42
N HIS A 59 1.40 -7.81 -4.36
CA HIS A 59 2.25 -6.66 -4.61
C HIS A 59 1.55 -5.40 -4.11
N CYS A 60 2.31 -4.48 -3.53
CA CYS A 60 1.79 -3.19 -3.10
C CYS A 60 2.81 -2.09 -3.39
N SER A 61 2.33 -0.88 -3.66
CA SER A 61 3.23 0.26 -3.89
C SER A 61 2.62 1.60 -3.47
N VAL A 62 3.51 2.50 -3.08
CA VAL A 62 3.21 3.90 -2.81
C VAL A 62 4.00 4.74 -3.79
N THR A 63 3.33 5.72 -4.40
CA THR A 63 3.96 6.74 -5.23
C THR A 63 3.65 8.10 -4.65
N VAL A 64 4.67 8.90 -4.35
CA VAL A 64 4.55 10.28 -3.87
C VAL A 64 5.52 11.14 -4.65
N ASP A 65 5.04 12.24 -5.24
CA ASP A 65 5.85 13.20 -5.99
C ASP A 65 6.82 12.54 -7.01
N GLY A 66 6.30 11.56 -7.77
CA GLY A 66 7.07 10.83 -8.78
C GLY A 66 8.06 9.78 -8.25
N LYS A 67 8.24 9.68 -6.92
CA LYS A 67 9.01 8.61 -6.27
C LYS A 67 8.10 7.44 -5.98
N THR A 68 8.58 6.21 -6.16
CA THR A 68 7.78 5.00 -5.94
C THR A 68 8.53 3.98 -5.10
N LYS A 69 7.89 3.50 -4.04
CA LYS A 69 8.33 2.33 -3.27
C LYS A 69 7.41 1.17 -3.56
N LYS A 70 7.99 -0.01 -3.76
CA LYS A 70 7.25 -1.25 -4.00
C LYS A 70 7.60 -2.25 -2.91
N ALA A 71 6.63 -3.07 -2.56
CA ALA A 71 6.82 -4.23 -1.71
C ALA A 71 6.06 -5.42 -2.31
N HIS A 72 6.41 -6.59 -1.79
CA HIS A 72 5.91 -7.87 -2.25
C HIS A 72 5.88 -8.83 -1.07
N ALA A 73 4.82 -9.62 -0.97
CA ALA A 73 4.71 -10.68 0.02
C ALA A 73 3.96 -11.88 -0.58
N ALA A 74 4.51 -13.08 -0.40
CA ALA A 74 3.95 -14.32 -0.93
C ALA A 74 4.19 -15.50 0.03
N GLY A 75 3.28 -16.49 0.03
CA GLY A 75 3.25 -17.57 1.02
C GLY A 75 1.87 -17.80 1.63
N ASP A 76 1.81 -18.44 2.80
CA ASP A 76 0.56 -18.85 3.47
C ASP A 76 -0.05 -17.80 4.42
N TYR A 77 0.72 -16.75 4.74
CA TYR A 77 0.28 -15.58 5.50
C TYR A 77 1.22 -14.43 5.16
N ASN A 78 0.68 -13.39 4.50
CA ASN A 78 1.51 -12.38 3.86
C ASN A 78 1.01 -10.98 4.20
N ILE A 79 1.94 -10.14 4.65
CA ILE A 79 1.72 -8.71 4.84
C ILE A 79 2.64 -7.99 3.85
N CYS A 80 2.04 -7.35 2.85
CA CYS A 80 2.74 -6.43 1.99
C CYS A 80 2.71 -5.05 2.64
N ASN A 81 3.87 -4.44 2.85
CA ASN A 81 3.97 -3.08 3.37
C ASN A 81 4.94 -2.27 2.51
N ALA A 82 4.43 -1.21 1.89
CA ALA A 82 5.23 -0.24 1.18
C ALA A 82 5.06 1.12 1.84
N GLN A 83 6.18 1.81 2.09
CA GLN A 83 6.19 3.13 2.70
C GLN A 83 7.23 4.02 1.99
N LEU A 84 6.84 5.25 1.70
CA LEU A 84 7.73 6.36 1.35
C LEU A 84 7.74 7.35 2.50
N SER A 85 8.93 7.80 2.90
CA SER A 85 9.10 8.78 3.97
C SER A 85 9.61 10.10 3.42
N SER A 86 9.21 11.20 4.05
CA SER A 86 9.75 12.53 3.77
C SER A 86 11.21 12.60 4.24
N GLY A 87 12.10 13.06 3.36
CA GLY A 87 13.52 13.20 3.62
C GLY A 87 13.85 14.44 4.46
N LEU A 88 14.92 14.36 5.26
CA LEU A 88 15.38 15.47 6.13
C LEU A 88 15.71 16.77 5.38
N LEU A 89 16.00 16.69 4.08
CA LEU A 89 16.33 17.83 3.21
C LEU A 89 15.23 18.13 2.18
N GLY A 90 14.02 17.59 2.38
CA GLY A 90 12.94 17.59 1.40
C GLY A 90 13.04 16.42 0.40
N GLY A 91 11.92 16.09 -0.23
CA GLY A 91 11.78 14.94 -1.14
C GLY A 91 11.33 13.65 -0.44
N TRP A 92 11.17 12.57 -1.20
CA TRP A 92 10.58 11.29 -0.75
C TRP A 92 11.51 10.10 -1.02
N ASP A 93 11.68 9.19 -0.04
CA ASP A 93 12.55 8.00 -0.10
C ASP A 93 11.96 6.70 0.52
#